data_AF-A0A7Z0EHE7-F1
#
_entry.id   AF-A0A7Z0EHE7-F1
#
_cell.length_a   1.000
_cell.length_b   1.000
_cell.length_c   1.000
_cell.angle_alpha   90.00
_cell.angle_beta   90.00
_cell.angle_gamma   90.00
#
_symmetry.space_group_name_H-M   'P 1'
#
loop_
_entity.id
_entity.type
_entity.pdbx_description
1 polymer ?
#
loop_
_entity_poly.entity_id
_entity_poly.type
_entity_poly.pdbx_seq_one_letter_code
_entity_poly.pdbx_strand_id
1 'polypeptide(L)'
;MSDIVRDVTTAVLVLAGALLCFSAGIGLVRFPDLLTRLHAATKPQIFGLMAICADVAVNNFSVGTLTMVVAIIGFQALTAPMTAHLVARAAYDTQHLRTDLLIADEMGPRRR
;
A
#
# COMPACT_ATOMS: atom_id res chain seq x y z
N MET A 1 -24.50 -12.64 -21.54
CA MET A 1 -23.89 -13.51 -20.51
C MET A 1 -22.50 -13.01 -20.13
N SER A 2 -21.66 -12.64 -21.10
CA SER A 2 -20.34 -12.00 -20.86
C SER A 2 -20.43 -10.72 -20.01
N ASP A 3 -21.48 -9.92 -20.19
CA ASP A 3 -21.58 -8.61 -19.54
C ASP A 3 -21.91 -8.76 -18.05
N ILE A 4 -22.78 -9.70 -17.69
CA ILE A 4 -23.09 -10.02 -16.29
C ILE A 4 -21.83 -10.52 -15.55
N VAL A 5 -21.01 -11.36 -16.21
CA VAL A 5 -19.76 -11.85 -15.63
C VAL A 5 -18.79 -10.69 -15.39
N ARG A 6 -18.70 -9.73 -16.32
CA ARG A 6 -17.88 -8.53 -16.16
C ARG A 6 -18.39 -7.64 -15.03
N ASP A 7 -19.69 -7.36 -14.97
CA ASP A 7 -20.30 -6.55 -13.92
C ASP A 7 -20.08 -7.14 -12.52
N VAL A 8 -20.27 -8.45 -12.37
CA VAL A 8 -20.01 -9.14 -11.10
C VAL A 8 -18.52 -9.10 -10.73
N THR A 9 -17.64 -9.29 -11.71
CA THR A 9 -16.18 -9.19 -11.50
C THR A 9 -15.81 -7.78 -11.03
N THR A 10 -16.33 -6.74 -11.68
CA THR A 10 -16.12 -5.34 -11.29
C THR A 10 -16.64 -5.04 -9.90
N ALA A 11 -17.86 -5.47 -9.60
CA ALA A 11 -18.43 -5.28 -8.27
C ALA A 11 -17.52 -5.88 -7.18
N VAL A 12 -17.04 -7.11 -7.39
CA VAL A 12 -16.17 -7.79 -6.42
C VAL A 12 -14.81 -7.10 -6.29
N LEU A 13 -14.13 -6.80 -7.41
CA LEU A 13 -12.79 -6.22 -7.41
C LEU A 13 -12.79 -4.79 -6.85
N VAL A 14 -13.77 -3.97 -7.23
CA VAL A 14 -13.90 -2.59 -6.73
C VAL A 14 -14.28 -2.58 -5.26
N LEU A 15 -15.23 -3.42 -4.81
CA LEU A 15 -15.57 -3.51 -3.38
C LEU A 15 -14.40 -4.02 -2.55
N ALA A 16 -13.68 -5.05 -3.02
CA ALA A 16 -12.47 -5.53 -2.36
C ALA A 16 -11.40 -4.44 -2.27
N GLY A 17 -11.14 -3.72 -3.37
CA GLY A 17 -10.22 -2.60 -3.41
C GLY A 17 -10.62 -1.47 -2.46
N ALA A 18 -11.91 -1.12 -2.41
CA ALA A 18 -12.44 -0.11 -1.52
C ALA A 18 -12.28 -0.49 -0.04
N LEU A 19 -12.56 -1.75 0.32
CA LEU A 19 -12.38 -2.25 1.68
C LEU A 19 -10.91 -2.26 2.10
N LEU A 20 -9.99 -2.62 1.19
CA LEU A 20 -8.56 -2.56 1.44
C LEU A 20 -8.08 -1.12 1.66
N CYS A 21 -8.48 -0.18 0.80
CA CYS A 21 -8.18 1.25 0.97
C CYS A 21 -8.75 1.79 2.30
N PHE A 22 -9.97 1.40 2.65
CA PHE A 22 -10.58 1.79 3.91
C PHE A 22 -9.81 1.24 5.12
N SER A 23 -9.42 -0.04 5.07
CA SER A 23 -8.60 -0.66 6.14
C SER A 23 -7.23 -0.01 6.29
N ALA A 24 -6.59 0.43 5.20
CA ALA A 24 -5.34 1.21 5.26
C ALA A 24 -5.56 2.55 5.98
N GLY A 25 -6.66 3.24 5.69
CA GLY A 25 -7.06 4.48 6.38
C GLY A 25 -7.30 4.27 7.87
N ILE A 26 -8.02 3.21 8.25
CA ILE A 26 -8.23 2.84 9.65
C ILE A 26 -6.89 2.52 10.34
N GLY A 27 -6.02 1.75 9.68
CA GLY A 27 -4.70 1.43 10.19
C GLY A 27 -3.89 2.69 10.49
N LEU A 28 -3.94 3.68 9.59
CA LEU A 28 -3.24 4.95 9.77
C LEU A 28 -3.71 5.75 11.00
N VAL A 29 -4.98 5.65 11.39
CA VAL A 29 -5.54 6.34 12.56
C VAL A 29 -5.36 5.52 13.84
N ARG A 30 -5.41 4.18 13.75
CA ARG A 30 -5.41 3.30 14.93
C ARG A 30 -4.01 2.97 15.45
N PHE A 31 -2.99 2.93 14.58
CA PHE A 31 -1.65 2.58 15.01
C PHE A 31 -0.93 3.79 15.65
N PRO A 32 -0.37 3.62 16.86
CA PRO A 32 0.27 4.72 17.59
C PRO A 32 1.72 5.00 17.12
N ASP A 33 2.35 4.06 16.43
CA ASP A 33 3.76 4.14 16.02
C ASP A 33 3.94 4.36 14.51
N LEU A 34 4.94 5.14 14.12
CA LEU A 34 5.19 5.52 12.72
C LEU A 34 5.51 4.32 11.82
N LEU A 35 6.33 3.36 12.29
CA LEU A 35 6.67 2.16 11.51
C LEU A 35 5.44 1.29 11.31
N THR A 36 4.65 1.11 12.38
CA THR A 36 3.39 0.32 12.30
C THR A 36 2.35 0.99 11.39
N ARG A 37 2.26 2.33 11.40
CA ARG A 37 1.43 3.11 10.48
C ARG A 37 1.87 2.99 9.03
N LEU A 38 3.17 3.09 8.75
CA LEU A 38 3.73 2.90 7.41
C LEU A 38 3.45 1.49 6.88
N HIS A 39 3.60 0.48 7.72
CA HIS A 39 3.30 -0.90 7.37
C HIS A 39 1.82 -1.12 7.05
N ALA A 40 0.94 -0.57 7.89
CA ALA A 40 -0.50 -0.66 7.73
C ALA A 40 -1.04 0.15 6.55
N ALA A 41 -0.38 1.25 6.18
CA ALA A 41 -0.77 2.05 5.02
C ALA A 41 -0.29 1.41 3.71
N THR A 42 0.95 0.97 3.63
CA THR A 42 1.55 0.49 2.37
C THR A 42 0.99 -0.85 1.89
N LYS A 43 0.74 -1.81 2.79
CA LYS A 43 0.30 -3.16 2.41
C LYS A 43 -1.08 -3.18 1.75
N PRO A 44 -2.17 -2.73 2.40
CA PRO A 44 -3.49 -2.82 1.79
C PRO A 44 -3.63 -1.89 0.59
N GLN A 45 -2.86 -0.80 0.53
CA GLN A 45 -2.93 0.16 -0.56
C GLN A 45 -2.39 -0.39 -1.89
N ILE A 46 -1.28 -1.13 -1.87
CA ILE A 46 -0.78 -1.80 -3.09
C ILE A 46 -1.77 -2.87 -3.55
N PHE A 47 -2.29 -3.69 -2.63
CA PHE A 47 -3.29 -4.72 -2.98
C PHE A 47 -4.60 -4.11 -3.52
N GLY A 48 -5.08 -3.01 -2.94
CA GLY A 48 -6.27 -2.31 -3.41
C GLY A 48 -6.08 -1.71 -4.80
N LEU A 49 -4.91 -1.11 -5.07
CA LEU A 49 -4.58 -0.62 -6.40
C LEU A 49 -4.50 -1.76 -7.42
N MET A 50 -3.87 -2.89 -7.08
CA MET A 50 -3.80 -4.05 -7.97
C MET A 50 -5.19 -4.61 -8.29
N ALA A 51 -6.12 -4.64 -7.34
CA ALA A 51 -7.50 -5.05 -7.58
C ALA A 51 -8.22 -4.13 -8.56
N ILE A 52 -8.08 -2.80 -8.42
CA ILE A 52 -8.67 -1.82 -9.34
C ILE A 52 -8.03 -1.93 -10.73
N CYS A 53 -6.71 -2.05 -10.81
CA CYS A 53 -6.00 -2.22 -12.09
C CYS A 53 -6.40 -3.52 -12.80
N ALA A 54 -6.63 -4.61 -12.06
CA ALA A 54 -7.10 -5.87 -12.61
C ALA A 54 -8.52 -5.73 -13.20
N ASP A 55 -9.41 -5.00 -12.52
CA ASP A 55 -10.75 -4.71 -13.03
C ASP A 55 -10.71 -3.92 -14.35
N VAL A 56 -9.90 -2.86 -14.39
CA VAL A 56 -9.69 -2.05 -15.60
C VAL A 56 -9.15 -2.89 -16.75
N ALA A 57 -8.21 -3.81 -16.47
CA ALA A 57 -7.65 -4.70 -17.47
C ALA A 57 -8.69 -5.70 -18.02
N VAL A 58 -9.59 -6.19 -17.18
CA VAL A 58 -10.68 -7.11 -17.58
C VAL A 58 -11.74 -6.38 -18.41
N ASN A 59 -12.12 -5.16 -18.02
CA ASN A 59 -13.16 -4.40 -18.69
C ASN A 59 -12.70 -3.79 -20.01
N ASN A 60 -11.51 -3.20 -20.05
CA ASN A 60 -10.99 -2.48 -21.22
C ASN A 60 -9.66 -3.07 -21.68
N PHE A 61 -9.70 -4.31 -22.17
CA PHE A 61 -8.51 -5.00 -22.64
C PHE A 61 -7.99 -4.40 -23.96
N SER A 62 -6.94 -3.60 -23.87
CA SER A 62 -6.19 -3.02 -24.99
C SER A 62 -4.72 -2.99 -24.64
N VAL A 63 -3.84 -3.02 -25.65
CA VAL A 63 -2.39 -2.91 -25.46
C VAL A 63 -2.04 -1.62 -24.71
N GLY A 64 -2.73 -0.52 -24.99
CA GLY A 64 -2.55 0.75 -24.28
C GLY A 64 -2.98 0.70 -22.81
N THR A 65 -4.07 -0.01 -22.50
CA THR A 65 -4.52 -0.20 -21.12
C THR A 65 -3.51 -1.06 -20.34
N LEU A 66 -3.04 -2.15 -20.94
CA LEU A 66 -2.11 -3.06 -20.29
C LEU A 66 -0.76 -2.39 -19.98
N THR A 67 -0.21 -1.61 -20.93
CA THR A 67 1.02 -0.85 -20.68
C THR A 67 0.85 0.16 -19.55
N MET A 68 -0.30 0.85 -19.50
CA MET A 68 -0.60 1.79 -18.43
C MET A 68 -0.76 1.09 -17.06
N VAL A 69 -1.48 -0.03 -17.00
CA VAL A 69 -1.66 -0.82 -15.77
C VAL A 69 -0.31 -1.31 -15.24
N VAL A 70 0.55 -1.86 -16.11
CA VAL A 70 1.89 -2.32 -15.72
C VAL A 70 2.73 -1.14 -15.22
N ALA A 71 2.68 0.00 -15.90
CA ALA A 71 3.38 1.21 -15.45
C ALA A 71 2.88 1.67 -14.08
N ILE A 72 1.57 1.74 -13.86
CA ILE A 72 0.96 2.15 -12.58
C ILE A 72 1.42 1.23 -11.44
N ILE A 73 1.32 -0.09 -11.62
CA ILE A 73 1.73 -1.07 -10.61
C ILE A 73 3.25 -0.96 -10.37
N GLY A 74 4.05 -0.84 -11.42
CA GLY A 74 5.51 -0.71 -11.33
C GLY A 74 5.92 0.56 -10.58
N PHE A 75 5.37 1.71 -10.93
CA PHE A 75 5.64 2.97 -10.23
C PHE A 75 5.18 2.92 -8.79
N GLN A 76 3.98 2.40 -8.50
CA GLN A 76 3.49 2.29 -7.12
C GLN A 76 4.39 1.36 -6.28
N ALA A 77 4.83 0.24 -6.85
CA ALA A 77 5.71 -0.71 -6.19
C ALA A 77 7.10 -0.13 -5.89
N LEU A 78 7.56 0.87 -6.66
CA LEU A 78 8.81 1.60 -6.40
C LEU A 78 8.60 2.74 -5.40
N THR A 79 7.54 3.53 -5.56
CA THR A 79 7.26 4.72 -4.74
C THR A 79 6.91 4.34 -3.30
N ALA A 80 6.11 3.29 -3.08
CA ALA A 80 5.71 2.88 -1.73
C ALA A 80 6.90 2.51 -0.81
N PRO A 81 7.85 1.64 -1.19
CA PRO A 81 9.00 1.33 -0.34
C PRO A 81 9.99 2.49 -0.24
N MET A 82 10.19 3.28 -1.31
CA MET A 82 11.05 4.45 -1.26
C MET A 82 10.54 5.49 -0.25
N THR A 83 9.25 5.83 -0.31
CA THR A 83 8.63 6.75 0.64
C THR A 83 8.66 6.20 2.06
N ALA A 84 8.34 4.91 2.25
CA ALA A 84 8.44 4.27 3.56
C ALA A 84 9.86 4.33 4.13
N HIS A 85 10.88 4.08 3.31
CA HIS A 85 12.28 4.15 3.74
C HIS A 85 12.72 5.57 4.10
N LEU A 86 12.37 6.56 3.28
CA LEU A 86 12.70 7.97 3.54
C LEU A 86 12.00 8.49 4.80
N VAL A 87 10.72 8.17 4.99
CA VAL A 87 9.96 8.55 6.19
C VAL A 87 10.51 7.85 7.43
N ALA A 88 10.83 6.55 7.35
CA ALA A 88 11.42 5.82 8.46
C ALA A 88 12.78 6.41 8.88
N ARG A 89 13.65 6.75 7.91
CA ARG A 89 14.95 7.37 8.19
C ARG A 89 14.81 8.75 8.80
N ALA A 90 13.94 9.59 8.25
CA ALA A 90 13.67 10.92 8.80
C ALA A 90 13.10 10.86 10.22
N ALA A 91 12.20 9.90 10.50
CA ALA A 91 11.62 9.70 11.82
C ALA A 91 12.67 9.19 12.84
N TYR A 92 13.62 8.38 12.39
CA TYR A 92 14.74 7.91 13.20
C TYR A 92 15.70 9.06 13.54
N ASP A 93 16.09 9.85 12.55
CA ASP A 93 17.01 10.99 12.72
C ASP A 93 16.42 12.10 13.60
N THR A 94 15.10 12.32 13.53
CA THR A 94 14.39 13.32 14.34
C THR A 94 14.00 12.82 15.74
N GLN A 95 14.38 11.60 16.12
CA GLN A 95 14.00 10.94 17.39
C GLN A 95 12.48 10.93 17.67
N HIS A 96 11.66 10.99 16.63
CA HIS A 96 10.19 10.89 16.73
C HIS A 96 9.69 9.43 16.64
N LEU A 97 10.60 8.45 16.59
CA LEU A 97 10.26 7.04 16.74
C LEU A 97 9.86 6.73 18.19
N ARG A 98 8.81 5.92 18.37
CA ARG A 98 8.41 5.42 19.69
C ARG A 98 9.34 4.29 20.13
N THR A 99 10.49 4.67 20.68
CA THR A 99 11.52 3.74 21.19
C THR A 99 11.03 2.84 22.30
N ASP A 100 9.94 3.20 23.00
CA ASP A 100 9.27 2.37 23.99
C ASP A 100 8.63 1.10 23.42
N LEU A 101 8.38 1.07 22.10
CA LEU A 101 7.83 -0.08 21.39
C LEU A 101 8.91 -0.90 20.65
N LEU A 102 10.17 -0.44 20.62
CA LEU A 102 11.27 -1.18 19.99
C LEU A 102 11.81 -2.24 20.97
N ILE A 103 11.63 -3.51 20.61
CA ILE A 103 12.19 -4.65 21.36
C ILE A 103 13.70 -4.77 21.13
N ALA A 104 14.15 -4.47 19.92
CA ALA A 104 15.55 -4.46 19.53
C ALA A 104 15.84 -3.25 18.65
N ASP A 105 16.88 -2.50 18.98
CA ASP A 105 17.41 -1.41 18.17
C ASP A 105 18.90 -1.67 17.91
N GLU A 106 19.20 -2.24 16.75
CA GLU A 106 20.57 -2.51 16.31
C GLU A 106 21.26 -1.28 15.70
N MET A 107 20.49 -0.23 15.39
CA MET A 107 20.94 1.02 14.77
C MET A 107 21.27 2.09 15.82
N GLY A 108 20.74 1.93 17.04
CA GLY A 108 21.01 2.80 18.19
C GLY A 108 22.49 2.83 18.57
N PRO A 109 22.94 3.85 19.33
CA PRO A 109 24.31 3.92 19.78
C PRO A 109 24.63 2.64 20.55
N ARG A 110 25.54 1.82 20.01
CA ARG A 110 26.08 0.65 20.70
C ARG A 110 26.60 1.16 22.05
N ARG A 111 25.86 0.90 23.13
CA ARG A 111 26.31 1.16 24.50
C ARG A 111 27.62 0.39 24.67
N ARG A 112 28.74 1.12 24.56
CA ARG A 112 30.05 0.67 25.01
C ARG A 112 30.09 0.73 26.53
#